data_AF-A0A2D6PA17-F1
#
_entry.id   AF-A0A2D6PA17-F1
#
_cell.length_a   1.000
_cell.length_b   1.000
_cell.length_c   1.000
_cell.angle_alpha   90.00
_cell.angle_beta   90.00
_cell.angle_gamma   90.00
#
_symmetry.space_group_name_H-M   'P 1'
#
loop_
_entity.id
_entity.type
_entity.pdbx_description
1 polymer ?
#
loop_
_entity_poly.entity_id
_entity_poly.type
_entity_poly.pdbx_seq_one_letter_code
_entity_poly.pdbx_strand_id
1 'polypeptide(L)'
;MKNELEKAIENKFFCSSKFAQEIESLVHGEDKMSYIDAVVHFCDMNGIDVESVPKLISKPLKEKLKYEAMELNFLKRSSRAKLPL
;
A
#
# COMPACT_ATOMS: atom_id res chain seq x y z
N MET A 1 -1.64 -28.27 -19.16
CA MET A 1 -2.14 -28.30 -17.77
C MET A 1 -1.07 -27.67 -16.84
N LYS A 2 -0.94 -26.34 -16.83
CA LYS A 2 -0.03 -25.62 -15.91
C LYS A 2 -0.76 -24.76 -14.87
N ASN A 3 -2.09 -24.72 -14.91
CA ASN A 3 -2.81 -23.52 -14.44
C ASN A 3 -3.50 -23.64 -13.08
N GLU A 4 -3.43 -24.77 -12.39
CA GLU A 4 -4.07 -24.92 -11.06
C GLU A 4 -3.09 -24.69 -9.91
N LEU A 5 -1.85 -25.17 -10.06
CA LEU A 5 -0.78 -24.94 -9.09
C LEU A 5 -0.34 -23.48 -9.07
N GLU A 6 -0.19 -22.83 -10.23
CA GLU A 6 0.15 -21.41 -10.30
C GLU A 6 -0.96 -20.53 -9.72
N LYS A 7 -2.24 -20.81 -10.01
CA LYS A 7 -3.38 -20.11 -9.38
C LYS A 7 -3.45 -20.32 -7.88
N ALA A 8 -3.20 -21.54 -7.40
CA ALA A 8 -3.18 -21.83 -5.97
C ALA A 8 -1.99 -21.17 -5.26
N ILE A 9 -0.85 -20.98 -5.95
CA ILE A 9 0.31 -20.25 -5.44
C ILE A 9 0.07 -18.74 -5.47
N GLU A 10 -0.55 -18.20 -6.52
CA GLU A 10 -0.94 -16.78 -6.60
C GLU A 10 -1.94 -16.39 -5.52
N ASN A 11 -2.93 -17.25 -5.25
CA ASN A 11 -3.90 -17.04 -4.17
C ASN A 11 -3.26 -17.13 -2.77
N LYS A 12 -2.08 -17.77 -2.65
CA LYS A 12 -1.43 -18.05 -1.36
C LYS A 12 -0.20 -17.19 -1.11
N PHE A 13 0.39 -16.61 -2.15
CA PHE A 13 1.59 -15.80 -2.10
C PHE A 13 1.44 -14.55 -2.97
N PHE A 14 0.98 -13.47 -2.35
CA PHE A 14 1.11 -12.14 -2.92
C PHE A 14 2.60 -11.75 -2.94
N CYS A 15 3.12 -11.47 -4.13
CA CYS A 15 4.47 -10.93 -4.31
C CYS A 15 4.45 -9.40 -4.24
N SER A 16 5.46 -8.80 -3.60
CA SER A 16 5.60 -7.35 -3.43
C SER A 16 5.52 -6.58 -4.76
N SER A 17 6.03 -7.16 -5.85
CA SER A 17 5.98 -6.55 -7.18
C SER A 17 4.57 -6.50 -7.76
N LYS A 18 3.77 -7.58 -7.61
CA LYS A 18 2.38 -7.61 -8.08
C LYS A 18 1.51 -6.67 -7.26
N PHE A 19 1.73 -6.64 -5.95
CA PHE A 19 1.05 -5.71 -5.05
C PHE A 19 1.30 -4.26 -5.48
N ALA A 20 2.55 -3.86 -5.73
CA ALA A 20 2.86 -2.51 -6.17
C ALA A 20 2.17 -2.15 -7.51
N GLN A 21 2.11 -3.08 -8.46
CA GLN A 21 1.46 -2.85 -9.75
C GLN A 21 -0.07 -2.69 -9.62
N GLU A 22 -0.72 -3.51 -8.80
CA GLU A 22 -2.16 -3.39 -8.54
C GLU A 22 -2.49 -2.05 -7.86
N ILE A 23 -1.71 -1.65 -6.86
CA ILE A 23 -1.90 -0.35 -6.20
C ILE A 23 -1.71 0.81 -7.17
N GLU A 24 -0.67 0.79 -8.00
CA GLU A 24 -0.48 1.83 -9.03
C GLU A 24 -1.65 1.85 -10.02
N SER A 25 -2.19 0.70 -10.39
CA SER A 25 -3.32 0.61 -11.32
C SER A 25 -4.61 1.15 -10.70
N LEU A 26 -4.83 0.93 -9.41
CA LEU A 26 -5.95 1.49 -8.66
C LEU A 26 -5.85 3.02 -8.53
N VAL A 27 -4.66 3.54 -8.21
CA VAL A 27 -4.42 4.99 -8.06
C VAL A 27 -4.56 5.74 -9.39
N HIS A 28 -4.12 5.15 -10.50
CA HIS A 28 -4.23 5.75 -11.84
C HIS A 28 -5.53 5.40 -12.58
N GLY A 29 -6.42 4.64 -11.93
CA GLY A 29 -7.72 4.20 -12.47
C GLY A 29 -8.79 5.30 -12.48
N GLU A 30 -10.05 4.88 -12.66
CA GLU A 30 -11.21 5.77 -12.87
C GLU A 30 -11.52 6.67 -11.67
N ASP A 31 -11.36 6.16 -10.45
CA ASP A 31 -11.45 6.93 -9.21
C ASP A 31 -10.02 7.20 -8.75
N LYS A 32 -9.52 8.42 -8.99
CA LYS A 32 -8.22 8.89 -8.47
C LYS A 32 -8.20 8.80 -6.94
N MET A 33 -7.91 7.63 -6.43
CA MET A 33 -7.83 7.34 -5.02
C MET A 33 -6.41 7.58 -4.52
N SER A 34 -6.33 8.05 -3.28
CA SER A 34 -5.07 8.18 -2.54
C SER A 34 -4.35 6.82 -2.43
N TYR A 35 -3.02 6.83 -2.28
CA TYR A 35 -2.27 5.57 -2.12
C TYR A 35 -2.71 4.81 -0.87
N ILE A 36 -3.04 5.53 0.21
CA ILE A 36 -3.58 4.94 1.44
C ILE A 36 -4.92 4.24 1.17
N ASP A 37 -5.85 4.89 0.47
CA ASP A 37 -7.16 4.33 0.16
C ASP A 37 -7.05 3.14 -0.81
N ALA A 38 -6.18 3.23 -1.81
CA ALA A 38 -5.91 2.13 -2.73
C ALA A 38 -5.44 0.87 -2.01
N VAL A 39 -4.59 1.02 -0.99
CA VAL A 39 -4.11 -0.10 -0.16
C VAL A 39 -5.24 -0.71 0.66
N VAL A 40 -6.09 0.11 1.28
CA VAL A 40 -7.24 -0.40 2.06
C VAL A 40 -8.24 -1.10 1.15
N HIS A 41 -8.60 -0.49 0.02
CA HIS A 41 -9.52 -1.08 -0.95
C HIS A 41 -9.00 -2.41 -1.51
N PHE A 42 -7.69 -2.49 -1.79
CA PHE A 42 -7.07 -3.74 -2.20
C PHE A 42 -7.14 -4.83 -1.11
N CYS A 43 -6.95 -4.45 0.16
CA CYS A 43 -7.04 -5.38 1.28
C CYS A 43 -8.47 -5.89 1.48
N ASP A 44 -9.48 -5.02 1.39
CA ASP A 44 -10.89 -5.38 1.49
C ASP A 44 -11.32 -6.32 0.37
N MET A 45 -10.93 -6.02 -0.87
CA MET A 45 -11.27 -6.83 -2.05
C MET A 45 -10.66 -8.23 -2.03
N ASN A 46 -9.44 -8.36 -1.50
CA ASN A 46 -8.72 -9.64 -1.44
C ASN A 46 -8.88 -10.36 -0.09
N GLY A 47 -9.57 -9.76 0.89
CA GLY A 47 -9.69 -10.30 2.24
C GLY A 47 -8.36 -10.42 2.98
N ILE A 48 -7.41 -9.51 2.70
CA ILE A 48 -6.08 -9.51 3.31
C ILE A 48 -6.12 -8.69 4.59
N ASP A 49 -5.54 -9.24 5.66
CA ASP A 49 -5.40 -8.51 6.90
C ASP A 49 -4.31 -7.42 6.83
N VAL A 50 -4.63 -6.24 7.34
CA VAL A 50 -3.79 -5.03 7.26
C VAL A 50 -2.46 -5.22 8.00
N GLU A 51 -2.40 -6.07 9.01
CA GLU A 51 -1.15 -6.37 9.74
C GLU A 51 -0.11 -7.09 8.88
N SER A 52 -0.54 -7.75 7.80
CA SER A 52 0.35 -8.48 6.87
C SER A 52 0.90 -7.60 5.75
N VAL A 53 0.27 -6.46 5.50
CA VAL A 53 0.61 -5.51 4.42
C VAL A 53 2.04 -4.93 4.53
N PRO A 54 2.59 -4.59 5.73
CA PRO A 54 3.93 -4.02 5.83
C PRO A 54 5.05 -4.89 5.25
N LYS A 55 4.83 -6.22 5.16
CA LYS A 55 5.79 -7.16 4.55
C LYS A 55 5.72 -7.19 3.03
N LEU A 56 4.59 -6.80 2.45
CA LEU A 56 4.35 -6.77 1.00
C LEU A 56 4.72 -5.40 0.38
N ILE A 57 4.70 -4.34 1.18
CA ILE A 57 5.04 -2.99 0.73
C ILE A 57 6.55 -2.89 0.44
N SER A 58 6.88 -2.57 -0.81
CA SER A 58 8.25 -2.27 -1.22
C SER A 58 8.72 -0.92 -0.65
N LYS A 59 10.04 -0.73 -0.48
CA LYS A 59 10.62 0.54 -0.03
C LYS A 59 10.05 1.79 -0.74
N PRO A 60 9.95 1.84 -2.09
CA PRO A 60 9.41 3.02 -2.77
C PRO A 60 7.94 3.28 -2.45
N LEU A 61 7.09 2.25 -2.37
CA LEU A 61 5.68 2.41 -2.06
C LEU A 61 5.48 2.90 -0.61
N LYS A 62 6.36 2.46 0.31
CA LYS A 62 6.38 2.92 1.70
C LYS A 62 6.68 4.42 1.80
N GLU A 63 7.57 4.95 0.97
CA GLU A 63 7.88 6.37 0.92
C GLU A 63 6.71 7.19 0.37
N LYS A 64 6.02 6.69 -0.67
CA LYS A 64 4.80 7.33 -1.19
C LYS A 64 3.69 7.41 -0.13
N LEU A 65 3.40 6.31 0.57
CA LEU A 65 2.43 6.30 1.67
C LEU A 65 2.83 7.25 2.82
N LYS A 66 4.12 7.29 3.15
CA LYS A 66 4.62 8.19 4.21
C LYS A 66 4.44 9.65 3.83
N TYR A 67 4.75 10.00 2.58
CA TYR A 67 4.57 11.35 2.06
C TYR A 67 3.10 11.78 2.14
N GLU A 68 2.19 10.93 1.65
CA GLU A 68 0.75 11.19 1.72
C GLU A 68 0.24 11.30 3.16
N ALA A 69 0.73 10.43 4.06
CA ALA A 69 0.39 10.51 5.49
C ALA A 69 0.93 11.78 6.17
N MET A 70 2.01 12.39 5.66
CA MET A 70 2.50 13.69 6.12
C MET A 70 1.59 14.82 5.65
N GLU A 71 1.22 14.82 4.37
CA GLU A 71 0.31 15.82 3.79
C GLU A 71 -1.06 15.81 4.50
N LEU A 72 -1.58 14.61 4.79
CA LEU A 72 -2.86 14.41 5.49
C LEU A 72 -2.76 14.54 7.02
N ASN A 73 -1.58 14.89 7.57
CA ASN A 73 -1.33 15.05 9.01
C ASN A 73 -1.64 13.80 9.86
N PHE A 74 -1.54 12.60 9.29
CA PHE A 74 -1.71 11.34 10.03
C PHE A 74 -0.50 10.98 10.90
N LEU A 75 0.68 11.56 10.61
CA LEU A 75 1.88 11.36 11.42
C LEU A 75 2.05 12.48 12.44
N LYS A 76 2.41 12.11 13.68
CA LYS A 76 2.86 13.09 14.66
C LYS A 76 4.06 13.86 14.12
N ARG A 77 4.05 15.18 14.31
CA ARG A 77 5.21 16.02 13.97
C ARG A 77 6.44 15.51 14.69
N SER A 78 7.47 15.15 13.93
CA SER A 78 8.76 14.69 14.46
C SER A 78 9.58 15.85 15.03
N SER A 79 9.38 17.07 14.51
CA SER A 79 10.03 18.27 15.03
C SER A 79 9.39 18.74 16.33
N ARG A 80 10.18 18.71 17.41
CA ARG A 80 9.91 19.44 18.65
C ARG A 80 10.62 20.79 18.70
N ALA A 81 11.31 21.18 17.62
CA ALA A 81 12.04 22.42 17.58
C ALA A 81 11.02 23.57 17.64
N LYS A 82 11.04 24.28 18.78
CA LYS A 82 10.36 25.55 18.92
C LYS A 82 11.34 26.60 18.45
N LEU A 83 10.88 27.51 17.59
CA LEU A 83 11.65 28.70 17.26
C LEU A 83 11.85 29.47 18.57
N PRO A 84 13.10 29.64 19.06
CA PRO A 84 13.34 30.54 20.18
C PRO A 84 13.09 31.95 19.66
N LEU A 85 12.00 32.57 20.14
CA LEU A 85 11.71 33.98 20.00
C LEU A 85 12.29 34.74 21.19
#